data_AF-A0A0M0T7G7-F1
#
_entry.id   AF-A0A0M0T7G7-F1
#
_cell.length_a   1.000
_cell.length_b   1.000
_cell.length_c   1.000
_cell.angle_alpha   90.00
_cell.angle_beta   90.00
_cell.angle_gamma   90.00
#
_symmetry.space_group_name_H-M   'P 1'
#
loop_
_entity.id
_entity.type
_entity.pdbx_description
1 polymer ?
#
loop_
_entity_poly.entity_id
_entity_poly.type
_entity_poly.pdbx_seq_one_letter_code
_entity_poly.pdbx_strand_id
1 'polypeptide(L)'
;MSKLDVIKSGGVSEITVMFDALDIEKASYSLFDIAGKTIIADQDITLNSGDLSASFSISGEHNVLADGKTKDMRRVVVKTTTASGRVSEFEQYYAVIVSIELAVPSESFITLMEAKLAAIDMYSSDAFLFLSDHTQRQALIEATRRLKNMKFSLKRIYKISDSEYDRPQNVLATNALPFYLAGEFKGDAIDFSELTEEEYRALPDYFLNDMAQACMIEAVSVVTTGGAADARDEGVLSESIGETTNMYRSGRAATQALSRKTWRLIARYTDNVIRIRRG
;
A
#
# COMPACT_ATOMS: atom_id res chain seq x y z
N MET A 1 -17.65 -5.82 -9.44
CA MET A 1 -17.61 -4.84 -8.33
C MET A 1 -17.31 -3.49 -8.95
N SER A 2 -18.14 -2.47 -8.76
CA SER A 2 -17.85 -1.12 -9.25
C SER A 2 -16.57 -0.63 -8.56
N LYS A 3 -15.58 -0.24 -9.36
CA LYS A 3 -14.32 0.33 -8.87
C LYS A 3 -14.69 1.62 -8.13
N LEU A 4 -14.53 1.64 -6.80
CA LEU A 4 -14.72 2.85 -6.02
C LEU A 4 -13.72 3.90 -6.53
N ASP A 5 -14.21 5.06 -6.94
CA ASP A 5 -13.34 6.10 -7.45
C ASP A 5 -12.64 6.83 -6.29
N VAL A 6 -11.36 7.15 -6.48
CA VAL A 6 -10.50 7.68 -5.42
C VAL A 6 -9.78 8.91 -5.95
N ILE A 7 -10.08 10.06 -5.36
CA ILE A 7 -9.49 11.35 -5.73
C ILE A 7 -8.54 11.88 -4.65
N LYS A 8 -7.57 12.70 -5.07
CA LYS A 8 -6.70 13.44 -4.15
C LYS A 8 -7.49 14.60 -3.54
N SER A 9 -7.18 14.98 -2.30
CA SER A 9 -7.73 16.18 -1.67
C SER A 9 -7.51 17.41 -2.56
N GLY A 10 -8.56 18.21 -2.77
CA GLY A 10 -8.54 19.33 -3.71
C GLY A 10 -8.66 18.94 -5.19
N GLY A 11 -8.77 17.65 -5.51
CA GLY A 11 -8.97 17.15 -6.86
C GLY A 11 -10.42 17.31 -7.33
N VAL A 12 -10.58 17.48 -8.64
CA VAL A 12 -11.90 17.45 -9.30
C VAL A 12 -12.34 16.00 -9.45
N SER A 13 -13.62 15.72 -9.17
CA SER A 13 -14.23 14.42 -9.45
C SER A 13 -15.15 14.55 -10.64
N GLU A 14 -14.98 13.69 -11.63
CA GLU A 14 -15.90 13.58 -12.77
C GLU A 14 -16.88 12.44 -12.51
N ILE A 15 -18.17 12.77 -12.53
CA ILE A 15 -19.24 11.83 -12.24
C ILE A 15 -20.10 11.70 -13.48
N THR A 16 -20.27 10.46 -13.92
CA THR A 16 -21.14 10.11 -15.04
C THR A 16 -22.25 9.21 -14.53
N VAL A 17 -23.49 9.69 -14.64
CA VAL A 17 -24.69 8.93 -14.30
C VAL A 17 -25.40 8.54 -15.58
N MET A 18 -25.78 7.27 -15.68
CA MET A 18 -26.66 6.77 -16.74
C MET A 18 -28.10 6.80 -16.26
N PHE A 19 -28.99 7.21 -17.14
CA PHE A 19 -30.40 7.33 -16.84
C PHE A 19 -31.19 6.16 -17.41
N ASP A 20 -32.16 5.66 -16.64
CA ASP A 20 -33.04 4.57 -17.07
C ASP A 20 -34.20 5.04 -17.97
N ALA A 21 -34.38 6.36 -18.12
CA ALA A 21 -35.50 6.97 -18.86
C ALA A 21 -35.02 8.05 -19.84
N LEU A 22 -35.62 8.10 -21.03
CA LEU A 22 -35.30 9.08 -22.08
C LEU A 22 -36.00 10.44 -21.92
N ASP A 23 -37.02 10.55 -21.05
CA ASP A 23 -37.89 11.72 -20.89
C ASP A 23 -37.50 12.59 -19.68
N ILE A 24 -36.22 12.67 -19.33
CA ILE A 24 -35.76 13.48 -18.19
C ILE A 24 -35.79 14.96 -18.55
N GLU A 25 -36.52 15.75 -17.75
CA GLU A 25 -36.60 17.21 -17.91
C GLU A 25 -35.66 17.95 -16.95
N LYS A 26 -35.47 17.42 -15.74
CA LYS A 26 -34.64 18.04 -14.70
C LYS A 26 -33.78 17.02 -13.98
N ALA A 27 -32.53 17.38 -13.72
CA ALA A 27 -31.65 16.66 -12.83
C ALA A 27 -30.93 17.63 -11.90
N SER A 28 -30.79 17.24 -10.64
CA SER A 28 -29.99 17.96 -9.65
C SER A 28 -29.13 16.98 -8.87
N TYR A 29 -28.01 17.45 -8.32
CA TYR A 29 -27.17 16.64 -7.44
C TYR A 29 -26.97 17.29 -6.08
N SER A 30 -26.83 16.44 -5.07
CA SER A 30 -26.46 16.81 -3.72
C SER A 30 -25.23 16.02 -3.27
N LEU A 31 -24.30 16.71 -2.60
CA LEU A 31 -23.07 16.13 -2.08
C LEU A 31 -23.12 16.05 -0.56
N PHE A 32 -22.83 14.87 -0.02
CA PHE A 32 -22.81 14.61 1.41
C PHE A 32 -21.42 14.13 1.87
N ASP A 33 -21.06 14.54 3.09
CA ASP A 33 -19.90 14.04 3.84
C ASP A 33 -20.17 12.64 4.44
N ILE A 34 -19.14 11.97 4.97
CA ILE A 34 -19.23 10.67 5.66
C ILE A 34 -20.21 10.70 6.85
N ALA A 35 -20.34 11.86 7.49
CA ALA A 35 -21.28 12.10 8.59
C ALA A 35 -22.72 12.37 8.11
N GLY A 36 -22.98 12.31 6.80
CA GLY A 36 -24.27 12.65 6.20
C GLY A 36 -24.55 14.15 6.14
N LYS A 37 -23.56 15.01 6.44
CA LYS A 37 -23.71 16.47 6.37
C LYS A 37 -23.68 16.91 4.91
N THR A 38 -24.64 17.74 4.52
CA THR A 38 -24.73 18.32 3.18
C THR A 38 -23.60 19.34 2.97
N ILE A 39 -22.82 19.16 1.91
CA ILE A 39 -21.77 20.08 1.44
C ILE A 39 -22.32 20.94 0.31
N ILE A 40 -23.07 20.32 -0.60
CA ILE A 40 -23.77 20.96 -1.72
C ILE A 40 -25.18 20.39 -1.75
N ALA A 41 -26.18 21.25 -1.89
CA ALA A 41 -27.58 20.85 -1.99
C ALA A 41 -28.15 21.28 -3.33
N ASP A 42 -28.83 20.34 -4.00
CA ASP A 42 -29.68 20.53 -5.17
C ASP A 42 -29.08 21.43 -6.25
N GLN A 43 -27.84 21.15 -6.65
CA GLN A 43 -27.22 21.86 -7.76
C GLN A 43 -27.70 21.30 -9.10
N ASP A 44 -28.22 22.19 -9.95
CA ASP A 44 -28.79 21.82 -11.24
C ASP A 44 -27.74 21.25 -12.20
N ILE A 45 -28.11 20.18 -12.90
CA ILE A 45 -27.34 19.58 -13.99
C ILE A 45 -27.97 20.03 -15.30
N THR A 46 -27.18 20.62 -16.18
CA THR A 46 -27.63 20.98 -17.53
C THR A 46 -27.80 19.73 -18.37
N LEU A 47 -29.02 19.45 -18.80
CA LEU A 47 -29.38 18.33 -19.67
C LEU A 47 -29.88 18.83 -21.02
N ASN A 48 -29.57 18.10 -22.09
CA ASN A 48 -30.26 18.25 -23.37
C ASN A 48 -31.37 17.21 -23.50
N SER A 49 -32.41 17.55 -24.26
CA SER A 49 -33.54 16.64 -24.49
C SER A 49 -33.06 15.37 -25.20
N GLY A 50 -33.31 14.21 -24.60
CA GLY A 50 -32.92 12.89 -25.11
C GLY A 50 -31.59 12.33 -24.58
N ASP A 51 -30.93 13.02 -23.65
CA ASP A 51 -29.68 12.53 -23.05
C ASP A 51 -29.93 11.27 -22.19
N LEU A 52 -29.18 10.20 -22.47
CA LEU A 52 -29.19 8.93 -21.73
C LEU A 52 -28.17 8.90 -20.57
N SER A 53 -27.33 9.92 -20.47
CA SER A 53 -26.34 10.06 -19.42
C SER A 53 -25.99 11.52 -19.20
N ALA A 54 -25.67 11.89 -17.97
CA ALA A 54 -25.10 13.19 -17.64
C ALA A 54 -23.74 13.03 -17.00
N SER A 55 -22.77 13.80 -17.50
CA SER A 55 -21.46 13.96 -16.90
C SER A 55 -21.33 15.34 -16.28
N PHE A 56 -20.97 15.43 -15.01
CA PHE A 56 -20.70 16.69 -14.32
C PHE A 56 -19.45 16.58 -13.45
N SER A 57 -18.83 17.71 -13.16
CA SER A 57 -17.62 17.78 -12.33
C SER A 57 -17.92 18.43 -10.99
N ILE A 58 -17.41 17.82 -9.92
CA ILE A 58 -17.43 18.40 -8.57
C ILE A 58 -16.10 19.13 -8.36
N SER A 59 -16.19 20.44 -8.08
CA SER A 59 -15.03 21.30 -7.85
C SER A 59 -14.17 20.79 -6.70
N GLY A 60 -12.85 20.96 -6.85
CA GLY A 60 -11.85 20.58 -5.86
C GLY A 60 -12.04 21.24 -4.49
N GLU A 61 -12.64 22.43 -4.45
CA GLU A 61 -12.93 23.17 -3.20
C GLU A 61 -13.82 22.38 -2.24
N HIS A 62 -14.77 21.61 -2.77
CA HIS A 62 -15.67 20.75 -1.98
C HIS A 62 -15.02 19.41 -1.59
N ASN A 63 -13.90 19.10 -2.22
CA ASN A 63 -13.10 17.89 -2.00
C ASN A 63 -11.84 18.19 -1.17
N VAL A 64 -11.78 19.32 -0.47
CA VAL A 64 -10.71 19.58 0.50
C VAL A 64 -11.02 18.86 1.81
N LEU A 65 -10.05 18.09 2.29
CA LEU A 65 -10.11 17.44 3.60
C LEU A 65 -9.82 18.44 4.72
N ALA A 66 -10.57 18.34 5.82
CA ALA A 66 -10.32 19.16 7.01
C ALA A 66 -9.00 18.77 7.68
N ASP A 67 -8.37 19.73 8.37
CA ASP A 67 -7.09 19.53 9.05
C ASP A 67 -7.12 18.30 9.99
N GLY A 68 -6.11 17.44 9.83
CA GLY A 68 -5.97 16.20 10.62
C GLY A 68 -6.72 14.98 10.08
N LYS A 69 -7.60 15.11 9.08
CA LYS A 69 -8.23 13.96 8.40
C LYS A 69 -7.37 13.48 7.24
N THR A 70 -6.99 12.19 7.24
CA THR A 70 -6.20 11.58 6.15
C THR A 70 -7.06 11.05 5.00
N LYS A 71 -8.32 10.70 5.29
CA LYS A 71 -9.28 10.14 4.33
C LYS A 71 -10.70 10.53 4.69
N ASP A 72 -11.55 10.70 3.69
CA ASP A 72 -12.98 10.92 3.85
C ASP A 72 -13.75 10.29 2.68
N MET A 73 -15.04 10.04 2.86
CA MET A 73 -15.90 9.50 1.82
C MET A 73 -16.98 10.51 1.46
N ARG A 74 -17.24 10.66 0.17
CA ARG A 74 -18.27 11.53 -0.37
C ARG A 74 -19.37 10.67 -0.97
N ARG A 75 -20.61 11.01 -0.63
CA ARG A 75 -21.80 10.42 -1.23
C ARG A 75 -22.48 11.46 -2.10
N VAL A 76 -22.69 11.11 -3.36
CA VAL A 76 -23.37 11.94 -4.35
C VAL A 76 -24.72 11.32 -4.61
N VAL A 77 -25.77 12.12 -4.45
CA VAL A 77 -27.14 11.73 -4.75
C VAL A 77 -27.61 12.58 -5.91
N VAL A 78 -27.91 11.95 -7.03
CA VAL A 78 -28.48 12.60 -8.21
C VAL A 78 -29.96 12.31 -8.26
N LYS A 79 -30.76 13.36 -8.22
CA LYS A 79 -32.22 13.29 -8.35
C LYS A 79 -32.61 13.69 -9.76
N THR A 80 -33.39 12.85 -10.43
CA THR A 80 -33.93 13.15 -11.76
C THR A 80 -35.45 13.18 -11.71
N THR A 81 -36.05 14.08 -12.49
CA THR A 81 -37.50 14.17 -12.66
C THR A 81 -37.83 14.05 -14.15
N THR A 82 -38.69 13.09 -14.48
CA THR A 82 -39.18 12.88 -15.85
C THR A 82 -40.34 13.83 -16.17
N ALA A 83 -40.63 14.01 -17.47
CA ALA A 83 -41.80 14.75 -17.95
C ALA A 83 -43.13 14.18 -17.42
N SER A 84 -43.14 12.87 -17.12
CA SER A 84 -44.26 12.16 -16.49
C SER A 84 -44.36 12.39 -14.96
N GLY A 85 -43.46 13.16 -14.37
CA GLY A 85 -43.43 13.50 -12.94
C GLY A 85 -42.82 12.41 -12.04
N ARG A 86 -42.17 11.39 -12.62
CA ARG A 86 -41.49 10.34 -11.87
C ARG A 86 -40.14 10.85 -11.37
N VAL A 87 -39.90 10.66 -10.08
CA VAL A 87 -38.61 11.00 -9.45
C VAL A 87 -37.79 9.73 -9.29
N SER A 88 -36.54 9.76 -9.74
CA SER A 88 -35.55 8.70 -9.54
C SER A 88 -34.32 9.25 -8.82
N GLU A 89 -33.72 8.45 -7.95
CA GLU A 89 -32.51 8.81 -7.19
C GLU A 89 -31.39 7.82 -7.51
N PHE A 90 -30.21 8.34 -7.83
CA PHE A 90 -29.00 7.56 -8.07
C PHE A 90 -27.94 7.93 -7.04
N GLU A 91 -27.33 6.94 -6.42
CA GLU A 91 -26.25 7.14 -5.46
C GLU A 91 -24.91 6.69 -6.02
N GLN A 92 -23.91 7.56 -5.89
CA GLN A 92 -22.52 7.22 -6.20
C GLN A 92 -21.61 7.62 -5.04
N TYR A 93 -20.59 6.81 -4.82
CA TYR A 93 -19.64 6.95 -3.73
C TYR A 93 -18.23 7.13 -4.29
N TYR A 94 -17.49 8.10 -3.77
CA TYR A 94 -16.07 8.27 -4.06
C TYR A 94 -15.30 8.63 -2.78
N ALA A 95 -14.03 8.25 -2.73
CA ALA A 95 -13.15 8.54 -1.59
C ALA A 95 -12.24 9.74 -1.91
N VAL A 96 -12.05 10.60 -0.91
CA VAL A 96 -11.10 11.71 -0.95
C VAL A 96 -9.96 11.39 0.00
N ILE A 97 -8.73 11.45 -0.47
CA ILE A 97 -7.55 11.08 0.33
C ILE A 97 -6.53 12.21 0.27
N VAL A 98 -5.89 12.50 1.42
CA VAL A 98 -4.77 13.44 1.45
C VAL A 98 -3.66 12.92 0.53
N SER A 99 -3.10 13.81 -0.28
CA SER A 99 -1.88 13.50 -1.02
C SER A 99 -0.70 13.48 -0.06
N ILE A 100 -0.61 12.44 0.77
CA ILE A 100 0.54 12.22 1.65
C ILE A 100 1.65 11.63 0.79
N GLU A 101 2.81 12.28 0.79
CA GLU A 101 4.06 11.71 0.31
C GLU A 101 4.51 10.64 1.31
N LEU A 102 4.88 9.45 0.80
CA LEU A 102 5.35 8.36 1.65
C LEU A 102 6.55 8.83 2.46
N ALA A 103 6.41 8.86 3.78
CA ALA A 103 7.52 9.20 4.67
C ALA A 103 8.49 8.01 4.78
N VAL A 104 9.78 8.28 4.52
CA VAL A 104 10.87 7.31 4.65
C VAL A 104 11.57 7.50 6.00
N PRO A 105 11.78 6.46 6.82
CA PRO A 105 11.45 5.05 6.65
C PRO A 105 10.10 4.62 7.28
N SER A 106 9.29 5.56 7.79
CA SER A 106 8.14 5.24 8.64
C SER A 106 7.03 4.47 7.90
N GLU A 107 6.64 4.94 6.72
CA GLU A 107 5.57 4.36 5.90
C GLU A 107 6.11 3.47 4.77
N SER A 108 7.24 3.86 4.17
CA SER A 108 7.89 3.14 3.09
C SER A 108 9.41 3.25 3.18
N PHE A 109 10.14 2.26 2.66
CA PHE A 109 11.60 2.37 2.51
C PHE A 109 12.03 3.11 1.23
N ILE A 110 11.08 3.39 0.33
CA ILE A 110 11.30 4.05 -0.95
C ILE A 110 10.18 5.04 -1.24
N THR A 111 10.49 6.18 -1.87
CA THR A 111 9.45 7.12 -2.30
C THR A 111 8.65 6.55 -3.48
N LEU A 112 7.45 7.08 -3.74
CA LEU A 112 6.64 6.61 -4.87
C LEU A 112 7.31 6.85 -6.23
N MET A 113 8.04 7.95 -6.40
CA MET A 113 8.72 8.25 -7.66
C MET A 113 9.91 7.33 -7.90
N GLU A 114 10.73 7.11 -6.87
CA GLU A 114 11.83 6.13 -6.94
C GLU A 114 11.30 4.72 -7.18
N ALA A 115 10.15 4.35 -6.57
CA ALA A 115 9.48 3.09 -6.80
C ALA A 115 9.06 2.93 -8.27
N LYS A 116 8.47 3.97 -8.87
CA LYS A 116 8.09 3.95 -10.30
C LYS A 116 9.31 3.82 -11.21
N LEU A 117 10.39 4.54 -10.89
CA LEU A 117 11.64 4.45 -11.65
C LEU A 117 12.24 3.04 -11.55
N ALA A 118 12.35 2.49 -10.34
CA ALA A 118 12.85 1.14 -10.12
C ALA A 118 11.97 0.07 -10.78
N ALA A 119 10.65 0.28 -10.82
CA ALA A 119 9.71 -0.62 -11.47
C ALA A 119 9.98 -0.72 -12.99
N ILE A 120 10.38 0.36 -13.67
CA ILE A 120 10.67 0.33 -15.12
C ILE A 120 11.79 -0.66 -15.44
N ASP A 121 12.78 -0.78 -14.57
CA ASP A 121 13.93 -1.68 -14.78
C ASP A 121 13.65 -3.13 -14.34
N MET A 122 12.49 -3.41 -13.73
CA MET A 122 12.13 -4.71 -13.20
C MET A 122 11.24 -5.52 -14.16
N TYR A 123 11.54 -6.81 -14.31
CA TYR A 123 10.65 -7.74 -15.01
C TYR A 123 9.34 -7.93 -14.24
N SER A 124 8.22 -8.05 -14.95
CA SER A 124 6.86 -8.22 -14.39
C SER A 124 6.34 -7.07 -13.50
N SER A 125 6.88 -5.86 -13.67
CA SER A 125 6.45 -4.66 -12.93
C SER A 125 5.20 -3.98 -13.51
N ASP A 126 4.77 -4.37 -14.71
CA ASP A 126 3.59 -3.84 -15.40
C ASP A 126 2.35 -3.87 -14.50
N ALA A 127 2.15 -4.97 -13.77
CA ALA A 127 1.04 -5.14 -12.84
C ALA A 127 1.03 -4.05 -11.76
N PHE A 128 2.20 -3.58 -11.31
CA PHE A 128 2.32 -2.48 -10.37
C PHE A 128 2.15 -1.11 -11.04
N LEU A 129 2.70 -0.92 -12.24
CA LEU A 129 2.62 0.36 -12.97
C LEU A 129 1.20 0.69 -13.46
N PHE A 130 0.39 -0.31 -13.80
CA PHE A 130 -1.01 -0.11 -14.24
C PHE A 130 -2.00 0.21 -13.11
N LEU A 131 -1.57 0.09 -11.85
CA LEU A 131 -2.38 0.45 -10.69
C LEU A 131 -2.54 1.97 -10.55
N SER A 132 -3.57 2.38 -9.81
CA SER A 132 -3.70 3.79 -9.43
C SER A 132 -2.61 4.18 -8.44
N ASP A 133 -2.23 5.46 -8.42
CA ASP A 133 -1.27 6.02 -7.45
C ASP A 133 -1.61 5.65 -5.99
N HIS A 134 -2.90 5.47 -5.68
CA HIS A 134 -3.33 5.08 -4.35
C HIS A 134 -3.03 3.61 -4.05
N THR A 135 -3.36 2.70 -4.96
CA THR A 135 -3.12 1.27 -4.75
C THR A 135 -1.63 0.93 -4.82
N GLN A 136 -0.85 1.67 -5.62
CA GLN A 136 0.62 1.59 -5.59
C GLN A 136 1.18 1.93 -4.21
N ARG A 137 0.68 3.00 -3.57
CA ARG A 137 1.09 3.38 -2.21
C ARG A 137 0.71 2.31 -1.18
N GLN A 138 -0.50 1.78 -1.25
CA GLN A 138 -0.93 0.70 -0.36
C GLN A 138 -0.04 -0.54 -0.49
N ALA A 139 0.33 -0.91 -1.71
CA ALA A 139 1.24 -2.02 -1.95
C ALA A 139 2.63 -1.78 -1.33
N LEU A 140 3.17 -0.56 -1.44
CA LEU A 140 4.45 -0.19 -0.82
C LEU A 140 4.39 -0.20 0.72
N ILE A 141 3.31 0.30 1.31
CA ILE A 141 3.10 0.28 2.77
C ILE A 141 3.00 -1.16 3.29
N GLU A 142 2.26 -2.01 2.59
CA GLU A 142 2.12 -3.42 2.95
C GLU A 142 3.45 -4.17 2.80
N ALA A 143 4.19 -3.95 1.71
CA ALA A 143 5.52 -4.50 1.52
C ALA A 143 6.49 -4.08 2.64
N THR A 144 6.46 -2.80 3.00
CA THR A 144 7.28 -2.25 4.09
C THR A 144 6.91 -2.86 5.44
N ARG A 145 5.62 -3.02 5.74
CA ARG A 145 5.16 -3.67 6.96
C ARG A 145 5.69 -5.11 7.07
N ARG A 146 5.65 -5.88 5.97
CA ARG A 146 6.18 -7.24 5.94
C ARG A 146 7.69 -7.28 6.15
N LEU A 147 8.43 -6.33 5.56
CA LEU A 147 9.86 -6.19 5.77
C LEU A 147 10.19 -5.80 7.22
N LYS A 148 9.47 -4.85 7.83
CA LYS A 148 9.70 -4.41 9.22
C LYS A 148 9.49 -5.53 10.25
N ASN A 149 8.68 -6.54 9.94
CA ASN A 149 8.51 -7.71 10.81
C ASN A 149 9.76 -8.61 10.88
N MET A 150 10.74 -8.39 10.00
CA MET A 150 12.00 -9.15 9.99
C MET A 150 12.99 -8.59 11.02
N LYS A 151 13.74 -9.50 11.64
CA LYS A 151 14.82 -9.14 12.56
C LYS A 151 16.13 -8.93 11.80
N PHE A 152 16.46 -7.68 11.52
CA PHE A 152 17.72 -7.30 10.88
C PHE A 152 18.80 -7.09 11.93
N SER A 153 19.95 -7.75 11.77
CA SER A 153 21.08 -7.61 12.68
C SER A 153 22.00 -6.48 12.22
N LEU A 154 22.30 -5.56 13.13
CA LEU A 154 23.25 -4.47 12.89
C LEU A 154 24.64 -5.01 12.54
N LYS A 155 25.12 -6.06 13.20
CA LYS A 155 26.40 -6.69 12.86
C LYS A 155 26.46 -7.16 11.43
N ARG A 156 25.38 -7.80 10.95
CA ARG A 156 25.29 -8.27 9.56
C ARG A 156 25.18 -7.12 8.58
N ILE A 157 24.43 -6.08 8.92
CA ILE A 157 24.33 -4.85 8.12
C ILE A 157 25.71 -4.24 7.93
N TYR A 158 26.47 -4.03 9.02
CA TYR A 158 27.83 -3.45 8.97
C TYR A 158 28.94 -4.45 8.58
N LYS A 159 28.59 -5.69 8.20
CA LYS A 159 29.54 -6.77 7.86
C LYS A 159 30.61 -7.03 8.94
N ILE A 160 30.24 -6.87 10.20
CA ILE A 160 31.11 -7.15 11.34
C ILE A 160 31.20 -8.66 11.51
N SER A 161 32.37 -9.24 11.26
CA SER A 161 32.62 -10.67 11.26
C SER A 161 33.11 -11.23 12.61
N ASP A 162 33.17 -10.40 13.65
CA ASP A 162 33.77 -10.80 14.93
C ASP A 162 32.99 -11.95 15.56
N SER A 163 33.63 -13.12 15.61
CA SER A 163 33.11 -14.28 16.33
C SER A 163 33.30 -14.04 17.83
N GLU A 164 32.35 -14.51 18.66
CA GLU A 164 32.50 -14.45 20.13
C GLU A 164 33.77 -15.16 20.63
N TYR A 165 34.38 -16.04 19.82
CA TYR A 165 35.55 -16.85 20.17
C TYR A 165 36.90 -16.22 19.81
N ASP A 166 36.95 -15.25 18.88
CA ASP A 166 38.18 -14.52 18.54
C ASP A 166 38.44 -13.32 19.46
N ARG A 167 37.65 -13.19 20.53
CA ARG A 167 37.77 -12.08 21.47
C ARG A 167 38.95 -12.36 22.41
N PRO A 168 40.00 -11.52 22.43
CA PRO A 168 40.95 -11.58 23.53
C PRO A 168 40.18 -11.35 24.83
N GLN A 169 40.32 -12.29 25.78
CA GLN A 169 39.59 -12.36 27.06
C GLN A 169 39.69 -11.12 27.97
N ASN A 170 40.40 -10.08 27.55
CA ASN A 170 40.70 -8.89 28.33
C ASN A 170 39.87 -7.65 27.97
N VAL A 171 38.78 -7.79 27.20
CA VAL A 171 37.86 -6.67 26.96
C VAL A 171 36.52 -6.92 27.65
N LEU A 172 36.52 -6.73 28.97
CA LEU A 172 35.36 -6.76 29.87
C LEU A 172 34.31 -5.66 29.59
N ALA A 173 34.43 -4.91 28.50
CA ALA A 173 33.50 -3.86 28.10
C ALA A 173 33.57 -3.65 26.59
N THR A 174 32.73 -4.32 25.80
CA THR A 174 32.45 -3.90 24.41
C THR A 174 31.21 -4.60 23.86
N ASN A 175 30.04 -4.09 24.26
CA ASN A 175 28.84 -4.10 23.40
C ASN A 175 29.01 -3.08 22.26
N ALA A 176 30.18 -3.02 21.61
CA ALA A 176 30.45 -2.01 20.61
C ALA A 176 30.06 -2.52 19.23
N LEU A 177 28.81 -2.25 18.86
CA LEU A 177 28.58 -1.58 17.59
C LEU A 177 29.63 -0.44 17.45
N PRO A 178 30.10 -0.08 16.24
CA PRO A 178 31.09 0.98 16.05
C PRO A 178 30.77 2.16 16.96
N PHE A 179 31.77 2.74 17.63
CA PHE A 179 31.66 3.63 18.80
C PHE A 179 30.62 4.79 18.70
N TYR A 180 30.10 5.09 17.50
CA TYR A 180 29.01 6.03 17.23
C TYR A 180 27.58 5.43 17.30
N LEU A 181 27.39 4.10 17.30
CA LEU A 181 26.07 3.43 17.41
C LEU A 181 25.73 2.91 18.82
N ALA A 182 26.72 2.84 19.71
CA ALA A 182 26.60 2.17 21.01
C ALA A 182 25.69 2.90 22.02
N GLY A 183 25.33 4.18 21.75
CA GLY A 183 24.42 4.96 22.58
C GLY A 183 22.94 4.82 22.22
N GLU A 184 22.63 4.54 20.95
CA GLU A 184 21.26 4.65 20.42
C GLU A 184 20.56 3.29 20.26
N PHE A 185 21.28 2.23 19.90
CA PHE A 185 20.68 0.91 19.66
C PHE A 185 20.92 -0.04 20.84
N LYS A 186 19.90 -0.18 21.71
CA LYS A 186 19.93 -1.08 22.88
C LYS A 186 19.94 -2.59 22.54
N GLY A 187 19.98 -2.97 21.27
CA GLY A 187 19.98 -4.37 20.81
C GLY A 187 20.83 -4.60 19.56
N ASP A 188 21.16 -5.87 19.29
CA ASP A 188 21.84 -6.30 18.03
C ASP A 188 20.91 -6.17 16.81
N ALA A 189 19.63 -5.84 17.01
CA ALA A 189 18.62 -5.70 15.97
C ALA A 189 18.17 -4.26 15.78
N ILE A 190 17.94 -3.85 14.52
CA ILE A 190 17.34 -2.55 14.19
C ILE A 190 15.83 -2.60 14.40
N ASP A 191 15.28 -1.60 15.08
CA ASP A 191 13.86 -1.30 15.05
C ASP A 191 13.59 -0.13 14.09
N PHE A 192 12.92 -0.41 12.97
CA PHE A 192 12.58 0.60 11.96
C PHE A 192 11.36 1.46 12.32
N SER A 193 10.72 1.20 13.47
CA SER A 193 9.58 2.01 13.94
C SER A 193 10.03 3.22 14.75
N GLU A 194 11.18 3.13 15.41
CA GLU A 194 11.75 4.20 16.24
C GLU A 194 12.77 5.07 15.49
N LEU A 195 13.19 4.63 14.29
CA LEU A 195 14.25 5.27 13.51
C LEU A 195 13.80 6.59 12.87
N THR A 196 14.63 7.63 13.01
CA THR A 196 14.42 8.90 12.29
C THR A 196 14.88 8.81 10.82
N GLU A 197 14.46 9.77 9.97
CA GLU A 197 14.89 9.83 8.57
C GLU A 197 16.41 10.03 8.45
N GLU A 198 17.00 10.83 9.34
CA GLU A 198 18.44 11.11 9.36
C GLU A 198 19.24 9.86 9.74
N GLU A 199 18.80 9.13 10.76
CA GLU A 199 19.40 7.85 11.17
C GLU A 199 19.28 6.78 10.08
N TYR A 200 18.15 6.74 9.36
CA TYR A 200 17.97 5.81 8.24
C TYR A 200 18.98 6.07 7.13
N ARG A 201 19.16 7.34 6.75
CA ARG A 201 20.12 7.73 5.71
C ARG A 201 21.57 7.54 6.12
N ALA A 202 21.87 7.45 7.42
CA ALA A 202 23.20 7.14 7.93
C ALA A 202 23.57 5.65 7.81
N LEU A 203 22.60 4.77 7.49
CA LEU A 203 22.88 3.36 7.23
C LEU A 203 23.72 3.18 5.95
N PRO A 204 24.47 2.07 5.81
CA PRO A 204 25.32 1.87 4.64
C PRO A 204 24.53 1.84 3.32
N ASP A 205 25.01 2.55 2.30
CA ASP A 205 24.34 2.69 0.99
C ASP A 205 23.96 1.35 0.35
N TYR A 206 24.81 0.32 0.48
CA TYR A 206 24.50 -1.00 -0.06
C TYR A 206 23.26 -1.61 0.60
N PHE A 207 23.10 -1.43 1.92
CA PHE A 207 21.95 -1.93 2.66
C PHE A 207 20.68 -1.17 2.25
N LEU A 208 20.76 0.16 2.12
CA LEU A 208 19.65 1.00 1.67
C LEU A 208 19.19 0.61 0.26
N ASN A 209 20.12 0.41 -0.67
CA ASN A 209 19.82 -0.04 -2.04
C ASN A 209 19.16 -1.42 -2.05
N ASP A 210 19.65 -2.35 -1.24
CA ASP A 210 19.06 -3.69 -1.12
C ASP A 210 17.67 -3.65 -0.49
N MET A 211 17.44 -2.79 0.50
CA MET A 211 16.13 -2.60 1.13
C MET A 211 15.13 -1.97 0.17
N ALA A 212 15.55 -0.98 -0.63
CA ALA A 212 14.73 -0.37 -1.67
C ALA A 212 14.31 -1.41 -2.73
N GLN A 213 15.27 -2.20 -3.22
CA GLN A 213 14.99 -3.29 -4.17
C GLN A 213 14.09 -4.37 -3.55
N ALA A 214 14.33 -4.75 -2.29
CA ALA A 214 13.49 -5.71 -1.57
C ALA A 214 12.05 -5.21 -1.42
N CYS A 215 11.87 -3.94 -1.06
CA CYS A 215 10.56 -3.30 -0.95
C CYS A 215 9.81 -3.34 -2.29
N MET A 216 10.50 -3.05 -3.40
CA MET A 216 9.91 -3.10 -4.73
C MET A 216 9.52 -4.50 -5.18
N ILE A 217 10.39 -5.48 -4.98
CA ILE A 217 10.10 -6.89 -5.31
C ILE A 217 8.90 -7.39 -4.50
N GLU A 218 8.83 -7.04 -3.22
CA GLU A 218 7.71 -7.42 -2.37
C GLU A 218 6.42 -6.70 -2.77
N ALA A 219 6.46 -5.42 -3.10
CA ALA A 219 5.29 -4.66 -3.55
C ALA A 219 4.71 -5.24 -4.85
N VAL A 220 5.57 -5.63 -5.82
CA VAL A 220 5.12 -6.35 -7.01
C VAL A 220 4.50 -7.70 -6.62
N SER A 221 5.14 -8.45 -5.72
CA SER A 221 4.61 -9.73 -5.24
C SER A 221 3.21 -9.58 -4.64
N VAL A 222 2.99 -8.59 -3.78
CA VAL A 222 1.69 -8.27 -3.15
C VAL A 222 0.59 -8.01 -4.17
N VAL A 223 0.93 -7.40 -5.31
CA VAL A 223 -0.04 -7.10 -6.38
C VAL A 223 -0.29 -8.33 -7.26
N THR A 224 0.74 -9.15 -7.49
CA THR A 224 0.67 -10.31 -8.40
C THR A 224 0.12 -11.58 -7.76
N THR A 225 -0.11 -11.61 -6.44
CA THR A 225 -0.62 -12.78 -5.73
C THR A 225 -2.00 -13.22 -6.25
N GLY A 226 -2.14 -14.51 -6.51
CA GLY A 226 -3.29 -15.14 -7.18
C GLY A 226 -2.92 -16.40 -7.97
N GLY A 227 -1.71 -16.93 -7.79
CA GLY A 227 -1.23 -18.11 -8.52
C GLY A 227 -1.24 -19.39 -7.67
N ALA A 228 -1.06 -20.53 -8.33
CA ALA A 228 -0.92 -21.86 -7.70
C ALA A 228 0.21 -21.97 -6.66
N ALA A 229 1.13 -20.99 -6.58
CA ALA A 229 2.16 -20.91 -5.54
C ALA A 229 1.60 -20.33 -4.23
N ASP A 230 0.70 -19.35 -4.31
CA ASP A 230 0.07 -18.73 -3.16
C ASP A 230 -0.93 -19.68 -2.51
N ALA A 231 -1.70 -20.42 -3.31
CA ALA A 231 -2.57 -21.50 -2.82
C ALA A 231 -1.79 -22.57 -2.03
N ARG A 232 -0.55 -22.88 -2.43
CA ARG A 232 0.34 -23.79 -1.68
C ARG A 232 0.80 -23.18 -0.36
N ASP A 233 1.18 -21.91 -0.37
CA ASP A 233 1.67 -21.20 0.81
C ASP A 233 0.54 -20.92 1.83
N GLU A 234 -0.70 -20.80 1.36
CA GLU A 234 -1.94 -20.74 2.15
C GLU A 234 -2.41 -22.11 2.69
N GLY A 235 -1.76 -23.20 2.27
CA GLY A 235 -2.09 -24.55 2.71
C GLY A 235 -3.29 -25.18 2.03
N VAL A 236 -3.71 -24.65 0.88
CA VAL A 236 -4.75 -25.26 0.04
C VAL A 236 -4.21 -26.58 -0.52
N LEU A 237 -4.90 -27.68 -0.22
CA LEU A 237 -4.51 -29.02 -0.66
C LEU A 237 -5.02 -29.35 -2.07
N SER A 238 -6.14 -28.74 -2.47
CA SER A 238 -6.71 -28.90 -3.80
C SER A 238 -7.60 -27.72 -4.15
N GLU A 239 -7.53 -27.29 -5.40
CA GLU A 239 -8.46 -26.31 -5.97
C GLU A 239 -9.15 -26.94 -7.19
N SER A 240 -10.47 -26.75 -7.30
CA SER A 240 -11.26 -27.21 -8.44
C SER A 240 -11.79 -26.01 -9.20
N ILE A 241 -11.32 -25.83 -10.45
CA ILE A 241 -11.80 -24.78 -11.35
C ILE A 241 -12.53 -25.47 -12.49
N GLY A 242 -13.87 -25.35 -12.50
CA GLY A 242 -14.72 -26.12 -13.40
C GLY A 242 -14.54 -27.62 -13.18
N GLU A 243 -14.18 -28.35 -14.24
CA GLU A 243 -13.96 -29.81 -14.22
C GLU A 243 -12.52 -30.21 -13.85
N THR A 244 -11.61 -29.25 -13.69
CA THR A 244 -10.18 -29.55 -13.49
C THR A 244 -9.79 -29.36 -12.03
N THR A 245 -9.36 -30.44 -11.38
CA THR A 245 -8.89 -30.43 -9.99
C THR A 245 -7.37 -30.46 -9.95
N ASN A 246 -6.77 -29.41 -9.40
CA ASN A 246 -5.33 -29.34 -9.14
C ASN A 246 -5.05 -29.78 -7.70
N MET A 247 -4.27 -30.85 -7.52
CA MET A 247 -3.81 -31.28 -6.20
C MET A 247 -2.42 -30.74 -5.89
N TYR A 248 -2.26 -30.21 -4.68
CA TYR A 248 -1.01 -29.67 -4.16
C TYR A 248 -0.34 -30.64 -3.19
N ARG A 249 0.99 -30.72 -3.21
CA ARG A 249 1.77 -31.67 -2.40
C ARG A 249 1.70 -31.29 -0.91
N SER A 250 1.41 -32.25 -0.04
CA SER A 250 1.33 -32.01 1.40
C SER A 250 2.71 -31.74 2.00
N GLY A 251 2.85 -30.57 2.60
CA GLY A 251 4.01 -30.13 3.36
C GLY A 251 3.78 -28.70 3.77
N ARG A 252 3.76 -28.43 5.09
CA ARG A 252 3.61 -27.07 5.61
C ARG A 252 4.77 -26.25 5.06
N ALA A 253 4.53 -25.45 4.03
CA ALA A 253 5.44 -24.38 3.67
C ALA A 253 5.61 -23.56 4.95
N ALA A 254 6.85 -23.36 5.39
CA ALA A 254 7.10 -22.34 6.40
C ALA A 254 6.50 -21.06 5.82
N THR A 255 5.42 -20.56 6.41
CA THR A 255 4.64 -19.41 5.93
C THR A 255 5.64 -18.29 5.64
N GLN A 256 6.00 -18.13 4.36
CA GLN A 256 7.08 -17.25 4.00
C GLN A 256 6.45 -15.86 4.03
N ALA A 257 6.74 -15.09 5.08
CA ALA A 257 6.17 -13.76 5.28
C ALA A 257 6.52 -12.78 4.15
N LEU A 258 7.45 -13.17 3.26
CA LEU A 258 7.97 -12.41 2.14
C LEU A 258 8.14 -13.32 0.92
N SER A 259 8.13 -12.73 -0.27
CA SER A 259 8.42 -13.44 -1.50
C SER A 259 9.82 -14.08 -1.46
N ARG A 260 10.01 -15.20 -2.17
CA ARG A 260 11.32 -15.87 -2.26
C ARG A 260 12.43 -14.96 -2.82
N LYS A 261 12.07 -14.08 -3.76
CA LYS A 261 13.00 -13.13 -4.37
C LYS A 261 13.42 -12.08 -3.33
N THR A 262 12.46 -11.51 -2.61
CA THR A 262 12.69 -10.59 -1.49
C THR A 262 13.60 -11.24 -0.44
N TRP A 263 13.25 -12.46 -0.01
CA TRP A 263 14.00 -13.21 1.00
C TRP A 263 15.47 -13.42 0.62
N ARG A 264 15.75 -13.82 -0.62
CA ARG A 264 17.14 -14.04 -1.09
C ARG A 264 18.00 -12.78 -0.98
N LEU A 265 17.41 -11.61 -1.19
CA LEU A 265 18.12 -10.34 -1.13
C LEU A 265 18.45 -9.98 0.33
N ILE A 266 17.46 -10.06 1.21
CA ILE A 266 17.59 -9.58 2.60
C ILE A 266 18.11 -10.61 3.60
N ALA A 267 18.08 -11.92 3.29
CA ALA A 267 18.46 -12.98 4.22
C ALA A 267 19.91 -12.90 4.72
N ARG A 268 20.78 -12.19 3.99
CA ARG A 268 22.15 -11.90 4.43
C ARG A 268 22.20 -10.94 5.63
N TYR A 269 21.18 -10.10 5.81
CA TYR A 269 21.07 -9.11 6.89
C TYR A 269 20.25 -9.59 8.08
N THR A 270 19.48 -10.66 7.94
CA THR A 270 18.63 -11.17 9.02
C THR A 270 19.36 -12.21 9.86
N ASP A 271 19.08 -12.24 11.16
CA ASP A 271 19.55 -13.34 12.01
C ASP A 271 18.53 -14.48 11.99
N ASN A 272 18.81 -15.50 11.18
CA ASN A 272 17.94 -16.67 11.02
C ASN A 272 18.28 -17.81 11.99
N VAL A 273 19.16 -17.57 12.97
CA VAL A 273 19.58 -18.60 13.93
C VAL A 273 18.58 -18.66 15.08
N ILE A 274 17.70 -19.66 15.05
CA ILE A 274 16.92 -20.05 16.24
C ILE A 274 17.86 -20.76 17.22
N ARG A 275 18.42 -20.03 18.18
CA ARG A 275 19.20 -20.63 19.27
C ARG A 275 18.24 -21.26 20.28
N ILE A 276 17.95 -22.54 20.11
CA ILE A 276 17.24 -23.33 21.13
C ILE A 276 18.23 -23.59 22.27
N ARG A 277 18.11 -22.82 23.35
CA ARG A 277 18.85 -23.10 24.58
C ARG A 277 18.15 -24.26 25.29
N ARG A 278 18.86 -25.36 25.55
CA ARG A 278 18.38 -26.38 26.48
C ARG A 278 18.33 -25.76 27.88
N GLY A 279 17.14 -25.69 28.46
CA GLY A 279 16.95 -25.60 29.90
C GLY A 279 17.08 -26.98 30.52
#